data_AF-V4HQS0-F1
#
_entry.id   AF-V4HQS0-F1
#
_cell.length_a   1.000
_cell.length_b   1.000
_cell.length_c   1.000
_cell.angle_alpha   90.00
_cell.angle_beta   90.00
_cell.angle_gamma   90.00
#
_symmetry.space_group_name_H-M   'P 1'
#
loop_
_entity.id
_entity.type
_entity.pdbx_description
1 polymer ?
#
loop_
_entity_poly.entity_id
_entity_poly.type
_entity_poly.pdbx_seq_one_letter_code
_entity_poly.pdbx_strand_id
1 'polypeptide(L)'
;MKNKILPMLLLSSSFGCLAEEFVASYEGFYDRLKVVEKGEFEFARVNFYLVEGQNKRPCDIAEGKIVTEQTSLPLQYTKGAQLLLPIDDKLDKDKAVVVVKPKTAEYCEIKIQIESAHFTSQQLTKRQVFQLHREFETLLSDLSGVFVGKLLSFMLPDQKGVTLEFSDDVVLSGEHISCKQNFCRFEVQDDWENDSSRFNVMTELVSVKPWIEK
;
A
#
# COMPACT_ATOMS: atom_id res chain seq x y z
N MET A 1 -40.43 -39.48 50.56
CA MET A 1 -39.68 -38.22 50.32
C MET A 1 -39.49 -38.06 48.82
N LYS A 2 -40.13 -37.06 48.20
CA LYS A 2 -40.07 -36.81 46.74
C LYS A 2 -39.12 -35.62 46.50
N ASN A 3 -37.90 -35.88 46.05
CA ASN A 3 -36.96 -34.83 45.63
C ASN A 3 -37.39 -34.30 44.25
N LYS A 4 -37.79 -33.02 44.19
CA LYS A 4 -37.96 -32.27 42.95
C LYS A 4 -36.60 -31.68 42.58
N ILE A 5 -35.95 -32.21 41.56
CA ILE A 5 -34.75 -31.61 40.95
C ILE A 5 -35.25 -30.63 39.88
N LEU A 6 -35.03 -29.34 40.11
CA LEU A 6 -35.33 -28.26 39.16
C LEU A 6 -34.14 -28.12 38.19
N PRO A 7 -34.32 -28.25 36.86
CA PRO A 7 -33.22 -28.06 35.93
C PRO A 7 -33.01 -26.56 35.73
N MET A 8 -31.83 -26.07 36.11
CA MET A 8 -31.37 -24.71 35.84
C MET A 8 -30.90 -24.64 34.39
N LEU A 9 -31.66 -23.93 33.55
CA LEU A 9 -31.35 -23.72 32.14
C LEU A 9 -30.24 -22.66 32.04
N LEU A 10 -29.02 -23.07 31.69
CA LEU A 10 -27.91 -22.17 31.38
C LEU A 10 -28.14 -21.55 30.00
N LEU A 11 -28.51 -20.26 29.96
CA LEU A 11 -28.46 -19.46 28.72
C LEU A 11 -27.00 -19.16 28.41
N SER A 12 -26.44 -19.87 27.43
CA SER A 12 -25.17 -19.51 26.79
C SER A 12 -25.39 -18.30 25.89
N SER A 13 -25.07 -17.11 26.38
CA SER A 13 -24.99 -15.89 25.58
C SER A 13 -23.82 -16.01 24.59
N SER A 14 -24.13 -16.31 23.34
CA SER A 14 -23.18 -16.22 22.24
C SER A 14 -22.83 -14.74 22.03
N PHE A 15 -21.72 -14.28 22.61
CA PHE A 15 -21.13 -12.99 22.23
C PHE A 15 -20.67 -13.12 20.78
N GLY A 16 -21.48 -12.62 19.85
CA GLY A 16 -21.04 -12.41 18.47
C GLY A 16 -19.94 -11.37 18.50
N CYS A 17 -18.71 -11.77 18.17
CA CYS A 17 -17.64 -10.83 17.87
C CYS A 17 -18.08 -10.03 16.64
N LEU A 18 -18.50 -8.78 16.84
CA LEU A 18 -18.77 -7.87 15.73
C LEU A 18 -17.42 -7.37 15.22
N ALA A 19 -17.13 -7.63 13.96
CA ALA A 19 -15.96 -7.09 13.28
C ALA A 19 -16.02 -5.55 13.30
N GLU A 20 -14.95 -4.91 13.78
CA GLU A 20 -14.82 -3.47 13.85
C GLU A 20 -14.63 -2.89 12.45
N GLU A 21 -15.41 -1.86 12.11
CA GLU A 21 -15.27 -1.16 10.84
C GLU A 21 -14.01 -0.31 10.84
N PHE A 22 -13.26 -0.36 9.74
CA PHE A 22 -12.22 0.62 9.48
C PHE A 22 -12.90 1.93 9.06
N VAL A 23 -12.64 3.01 9.79
CA VAL A 23 -13.19 4.34 9.54
C VAL A 23 -12.06 5.35 9.49
N ALA A 24 -11.94 6.08 8.38
CA ALA A 24 -10.91 7.11 8.23
C ALA A 24 -11.42 8.32 7.43
N SER A 25 -10.97 9.52 7.78
CA SER A 25 -11.26 10.73 7.01
C SER A 25 -10.70 10.61 5.59
N TYR A 26 -11.49 10.99 4.59
CA TYR A 26 -11.08 11.02 3.19
C TYR A 26 -9.95 12.03 2.92
N GLU A 27 -9.92 13.14 3.68
CA GLU A 27 -8.91 14.22 3.58
C GLU A 27 -7.48 13.67 3.59
N GLY A 28 -7.18 12.74 4.50
CA GLY A 28 -5.84 12.14 4.59
C GLY A 28 -5.42 11.34 3.35
N PHE A 29 -6.38 10.72 2.65
CA PHE A 29 -6.12 10.03 1.39
C PHE A 29 -5.98 11.04 0.25
N TYR A 30 -6.92 11.99 0.18
CA TYR A 30 -6.95 13.05 -0.83
C TYR A 30 -5.63 13.84 -0.86
N ASP A 31 -5.13 14.30 0.29
CA ASP A 31 -3.88 15.05 0.38
C ASP A 31 -2.70 14.30 -0.26
N ARG A 32 -2.57 13.00 0.04
CA ARG A 32 -1.49 12.14 -0.46
C ARG A 32 -1.63 11.86 -1.95
N LEU A 33 -2.87 11.68 -2.42
CA LEU A 33 -3.14 11.54 -3.85
C LEU A 33 -2.84 12.84 -4.61
N LYS A 34 -3.15 14.01 -4.03
CA LYS A 34 -2.83 15.32 -4.61
C LYS A 34 -1.33 15.58 -4.69
N VAL A 35 -0.52 15.06 -3.76
CA VAL A 35 0.95 15.11 -3.87
C VAL A 35 1.41 14.39 -5.13
N VAL A 36 0.90 13.18 -5.38
CA VAL A 36 1.23 12.41 -6.59
C VAL A 36 0.73 13.13 -7.85
N GLU A 37 -0.49 13.66 -7.84
CA GLU A 37 -1.07 14.37 -9.01
C GLU A 37 -0.30 15.65 -9.38
N LYS A 38 0.25 16.36 -8.38
CA LYS A 38 0.99 17.61 -8.61
C LYS A 38 2.47 17.39 -8.92
N GLY A 39 3.02 16.23 -8.58
CA GLY A 39 4.43 15.90 -8.81
C GLY A 39 4.70 15.38 -10.22
N GLU A 40 5.98 15.35 -10.59
CA GLU A 40 6.45 14.81 -11.87
C GLU A 40 6.92 13.36 -11.68
N PHE A 41 5.95 12.44 -11.53
CA PHE A 41 6.22 11.01 -11.35
C PHE A 41 5.74 10.20 -12.55
N GLU A 42 6.65 9.60 -13.32
CA GLU A 42 6.25 8.72 -14.42
C GLU A 42 5.61 7.44 -13.87
N PHE A 43 6.27 6.82 -12.89
CA PHE A 43 5.91 5.50 -12.38
C PHE A 43 5.52 5.49 -10.90
N ALA A 44 6.15 6.31 -10.06
CA ALA A 44 5.92 6.27 -8.62
C ALA A 44 4.50 6.70 -8.25
N ARG A 45 3.82 5.89 -7.43
CA ARG A 45 2.50 6.19 -6.88
C ARG A 45 2.47 5.88 -5.39
N VAL A 46 1.47 6.44 -4.71
CA VAL A 46 1.08 6.05 -3.36
C VAL A 46 -0.23 5.27 -3.42
N ASN A 47 -0.25 4.11 -2.78
CA ASN A 47 -1.40 3.23 -2.71
C ASN A 47 -1.78 2.94 -1.25
N PHE A 48 -3.05 2.64 -1.04
CA PHE A 48 -3.67 2.44 0.26
C PHE A 48 -4.20 1.03 0.36
N TYR A 49 -3.68 0.26 1.31
CA TYR A 49 -4.08 -1.13 1.53
C TYR A 49 -4.68 -1.29 2.92
N LEU A 50 -5.67 -2.17 3.06
CA LEU A 50 -6.11 -2.61 4.38
C LEU A 50 -5.49 -3.98 4.69
N VAL A 51 -4.85 -4.07 5.86
CA VAL A 51 -4.27 -5.30 6.36
C VAL A 51 -4.88 -5.68 7.70
N GLU A 52 -4.98 -6.97 7.97
CA GLU A 52 -5.45 -7.47 9.27
C GLU A 52 -4.51 -7.02 10.38
N GLY A 53 -5.04 -6.50 11.48
CA GLY A 53 -4.21 -6.00 12.59
C GLY A 53 -3.27 -7.06 13.17
N GLN A 54 -3.72 -8.32 13.21
CA GLN A 54 -3.00 -9.42 13.88
C GLN A 54 -1.83 -9.99 13.07
N ASN A 55 -2.03 -10.26 11.78
CA ASN A 55 -1.06 -10.99 10.95
C ASN A 55 -0.56 -10.21 9.73
N LYS A 56 -1.06 -8.98 9.54
CA LYS A 56 -0.71 -8.07 8.45
C LYS A 56 -0.95 -8.62 7.03
N ARG A 57 -1.82 -9.62 6.88
CA ARG A 57 -2.31 -10.09 5.57
C ARG A 57 -3.35 -9.10 5.01
N PRO A 58 -3.58 -9.06 3.69
CA PRO A 58 -4.67 -8.28 3.13
C PRO A 58 -6.01 -8.62 3.79
N CYS A 59 -6.81 -7.60 4.13
CA CYS A 59 -8.14 -7.80 4.69
C CYS A 59 -9.12 -8.35 3.63
N ASP A 60 -9.90 -9.38 3.99
CA ASP A 60 -11.09 -9.77 3.21
C ASP A 60 -12.21 -8.75 3.46
N ILE A 61 -12.49 -7.89 2.48
CA ILE A 61 -13.45 -6.78 2.59
C ILE A 61 -14.85 -7.28 2.24
N ALA A 62 -15.81 -7.12 3.15
CA ALA A 62 -17.22 -7.44 2.90
C ALA A 62 -17.93 -6.29 2.18
N GLU A 63 -17.68 -5.05 2.59
CA GLU A 63 -18.29 -3.84 2.05
C GLU A 63 -17.36 -2.65 2.24
N GLY A 64 -17.34 -1.73 1.28
CA GLY A 64 -16.63 -0.46 1.40
C GLY A 64 -17.48 0.68 0.85
N LYS A 65 -17.48 1.82 1.54
CA LYS A 65 -18.22 3.03 1.17
C LYS A 65 -17.39 4.29 1.39
N ILE A 66 -17.67 5.31 0.60
CA ILE A 66 -17.29 6.69 0.86
C ILE A 66 -18.58 7.43 1.23
N VAL A 67 -18.63 8.00 2.43
CA VAL A 67 -19.84 8.59 3.02
C VAL A 67 -19.61 10.07 3.24
N THR A 68 -20.50 10.91 2.73
CA THR A 68 -20.65 12.32 3.13
C THR A 68 -21.90 12.48 3.99
N GLU A 69 -22.15 13.67 4.50
CA GLU A 69 -23.42 13.95 5.20
C GLU A 69 -24.66 13.72 4.31
N GLN A 70 -24.55 13.91 3.00
CA GLN A 70 -25.68 13.86 2.07
C GLN A 70 -25.75 12.57 1.24
N THR A 71 -24.62 11.89 1.03
CA THR A 71 -24.52 10.79 0.05
C THR A 71 -23.65 9.65 0.53
N SER A 72 -23.87 8.47 -0.03
CA SER A 72 -22.99 7.31 0.13
C SER A 72 -22.69 6.71 -1.23
N LEU A 73 -21.40 6.54 -1.52
CA LEU A 73 -20.88 5.99 -2.77
C LEU A 73 -20.17 4.65 -2.46
N PRO A 74 -20.29 3.64 -3.34
CA PRO A 74 -19.52 2.41 -3.17
C PRO A 74 -18.03 2.68 -3.35
N LEU A 75 -17.20 2.16 -2.43
CA LEU A 75 -15.75 2.19 -2.55
C LEU A 75 -15.30 1.04 -3.46
N GLN A 76 -14.48 1.36 -4.47
CA GLN A 76 -13.84 0.34 -5.28
C GLN A 76 -12.57 -0.17 -4.57
N TYR A 77 -12.31 -1.47 -4.65
CA TYR A 77 -11.12 -2.09 -4.08
C TYR A 77 -10.71 -3.36 -4.82
N THR A 78 -9.44 -3.74 -4.69
CA THR A 78 -8.90 -4.97 -5.29
C THR A 78 -9.00 -6.16 -4.33
N LYS A 79 -8.78 -7.39 -4.84
CA LYS A 79 -8.65 -8.59 -4.00
C LYS A 79 -7.50 -8.51 -2.98
N GLY A 80 -6.48 -7.70 -3.28
CA GLY A 80 -5.37 -7.42 -2.36
C GLY A 80 -5.70 -6.35 -1.32
N ALA A 81 -6.98 -5.98 -1.16
CA ALA A 81 -7.46 -4.94 -0.26
C ALA A 81 -6.87 -3.54 -0.53
N GLN A 82 -6.48 -3.27 -1.78
CA GLN A 82 -6.12 -1.92 -2.22
C GLN A 82 -7.40 -1.09 -2.36
N LEU A 83 -7.48 0.05 -1.68
CA LEU A 83 -8.56 1.01 -1.83
C LEU A 83 -8.32 1.87 -3.08
N LEU A 84 -9.27 1.87 -4.00
CA LEU A 84 -9.22 2.65 -5.24
C LEU A 84 -10.03 3.93 -5.04
N LEU A 85 -9.38 4.94 -4.48
CA LEU A 85 -9.98 6.22 -4.13
C LEU A 85 -9.82 7.22 -5.28
N PRO A 86 -10.88 7.98 -5.64
CA PRO A 86 -10.76 9.05 -6.61
C PRO A 86 -9.95 10.23 -6.05
N ILE A 87 -9.46 11.10 -6.93
CA ILE A 87 -8.99 12.44 -6.55
C ILE A 87 -10.14 13.40 -6.80
N ASP A 88 -10.94 13.64 -5.76
CA ASP A 88 -12.16 14.44 -5.84
C ASP A 88 -12.19 15.54 -4.76
N ASP A 89 -12.06 16.80 -5.19
CA ASP A 89 -12.10 17.99 -4.35
C ASP A 89 -13.45 18.16 -3.61
N LYS A 90 -14.55 17.65 -4.18
CA LYS A 90 -15.87 17.73 -3.55
C LYS A 90 -15.97 16.79 -2.37
N LEU A 91 -15.47 15.56 -2.50
CA LEU A 91 -15.44 14.61 -1.38
C LEU A 91 -14.59 15.13 -0.20
N ASP A 92 -13.49 15.84 -0.48
CA ASP A 92 -12.68 16.50 0.55
C ASP A 92 -13.43 17.65 1.23
N LYS A 93 -14.05 18.54 0.46
CA LYS A 93 -14.85 19.67 0.97
C LYS A 93 -16.07 19.23 1.78
N ASP A 94 -16.75 18.19 1.32
CA ASP A 94 -17.92 17.60 1.98
C ASP A 94 -17.52 16.70 3.18
N LYS A 95 -16.24 16.71 3.57
CA LYS A 95 -15.68 15.97 4.71
C LYS A 95 -16.07 14.49 4.71
N ALA A 96 -15.88 13.87 3.55
CA ALA A 96 -16.19 12.47 3.36
C ALA A 96 -15.39 11.57 4.31
N VAL A 97 -15.95 10.40 4.61
CA VAL A 97 -15.36 9.36 5.44
C VAL A 97 -15.34 8.06 4.64
N VAL A 98 -14.19 7.39 4.66
CA VAL A 98 -14.02 6.04 4.12
C VAL A 98 -14.40 5.04 5.21
N VAL A 99 -15.40 4.20 4.94
CA VAL A 99 -15.88 3.15 5.85
C VAL A 99 -15.71 1.80 5.17
N VAL A 100 -15.01 0.89 5.82
CA VAL A 100 -14.78 -0.47 5.31
C VAL A 100 -15.12 -1.50 6.38
N LYS A 101 -15.98 -2.45 6.01
CA LYS A 101 -16.38 -3.56 6.86
C LYS A 101 -15.56 -4.81 6.53
N PRO A 102 -14.77 -5.35 7.46
CA PRO A 102 -14.11 -6.62 7.26
C PRO A 102 -15.13 -7.76 7.26
N LYS A 103 -14.83 -8.81 6.48
CA LYS A 103 -15.64 -10.02 6.43
C LYS A 103 -15.28 -11.01 7.52
N THR A 104 -13.99 -11.16 7.81
CA THR A 104 -13.46 -12.17 8.73
C THR A 104 -12.50 -11.62 9.78
N ALA A 105 -11.82 -10.51 9.48
CA ALA A 105 -10.89 -9.89 10.43
C ALA A 105 -11.63 -9.21 11.58
N GLU A 106 -11.04 -9.24 12.77
CA GLU A 106 -11.55 -8.51 13.94
C GLU A 106 -11.50 -7.00 13.68
N TYR A 107 -10.40 -6.51 13.13
CA TYR A 107 -10.21 -5.13 12.68
C TYR A 107 -9.15 -5.07 11.57
N CYS A 108 -9.24 -4.03 10.73
CA CYS A 108 -8.28 -3.73 9.68
C CYS A 108 -7.51 -2.47 10.01
N GLU A 109 -6.24 -2.45 9.62
CA GLU A 109 -5.36 -1.28 9.71
C GLU A 109 -4.98 -0.80 8.30
N ILE A 110 -4.75 0.51 8.19
CA ILE A 110 -4.26 1.11 6.96
C ILE A 110 -2.76 0.86 6.79
N LYS A 111 -2.36 0.40 5.60
CA LYS A 111 -0.99 0.33 5.13
C LYS A 111 -0.85 1.24 3.92
N ILE A 112 -0.09 2.32 4.09
CA ILE A 112 0.29 3.22 3.01
C ILE A 112 1.55 2.66 2.35
N GLN A 113 1.57 2.57 1.03
CA GLN A 113 2.67 1.98 0.29
C GLN A 113 3.02 2.83 -0.94
N ILE A 114 4.29 3.20 -1.05
CA ILE A 114 4.86 3.73 -2.29
C ILE A 114 5.26 2.55 -3.16
N GLU A 115 4.87 2.56 -4.42
CA GLU A 115 5.24 1.55 -5.41
C GLU A 115 5.06 2.06 -6.84
N SER A 116 5.58 1.31 -7.81
CA SER A 116 5.43 1.64 -9.22
C SER A 116 4.03 1.33 -9.75
N ALA A 117 3.49 2.21 -10.59
CA ALA A 117 2.38 1.94 -11.48
C ALA A 117 2.84 1.97 -12.94
N HIS A 118 2.22 1.13 -13.78
CA HIS A 118 2.51 1.03 -15.21
C HIS A 118 3.98 0.73 -15.57
N PHE A 119 4.73 0.14 -14.64
CA PHE A 119 6.11 -0.28 -14.84
C PHE A 119 6.17 -1.79 -15.08
N THR A 120 6.66 -2.18 -16.24
CA THR A 120 6.64 -3.58 -16.72
C THR A 120 8.06 -4.11 -16.91
N SER A 121 8.21 -5.42 -17.05
CA SER A 121 9.50 -6.06 -17.37
C SER A 121 10.12 -5.53 -18.67
N GLN A 122 9.33 -4.99 -19.61
CA GLN A 122 9.83 -4.38 -20.83
C GLN A 122 10.59 -3.06 -20.57
N GLN A 123 10.23 -2.35 -19.51
CA GLN A 123 10.86 -1.11 -19.03
C GLN A 123 11.99 -1.38 -18.01
N LEU A 124 12.42 -2.63 -17.87
CA LEU A 124 13.45 -2.99 -16.90
C LEU A 124 14.85 -2.70 -17.46
N THR A 125 15.26 -1.44 -17.42
CA THR A 125 16.61 -0.95 -17.74
C THR A 125 17.25 -0.25 -16.55
N LYS A 126 18.58 -0.15 -16.51
CA LYS A 126 19.29 0.55 -15.43
C LYS A 126 18.80 2.00 -15.24
N ARG A 127 18.71 2.77 -16.32
CA ARG A 127 18.17 4.14 -16.33
C ARG A 127 16.75 4.22 -15.78
N GLN A 128 15.88 3.29 -16.16
CA GLN A 128 14.49 3.29 -15.69
C GLN A 128 14.38 2.88 -14.21
N VAL A 129 15.24 1.97 -13.75
CA VAL A 129 15.36 1.63 -12.33
C VAL A 129 15.92 2.82 -11.53
N PHE A 130 16.89 3.55 -12.07
CA PHE A 130 17.41 4.78 -11.48
C PHE A 130 16.32 5.86 -11.36
N GLN A 131 15.56 6.09 -12.43
CA GLN A 131 14.43 7.02 -12.43
C GLN A 131 13.41 6.65 -11.35
N LEU A 132 12.99 5.39 -11.28
CA LEU A 132 12.08 4.90 -10.23
C LEU A 132 12.61 5.17 -8.82
N HIS A 133 13.90 4.91 -8.60
CA HIS A 133 14.55 5.18 -7.33
C HIS A 133 14.46 6.67 -6.97
N ARG A 134 14.82 7.58 -7.89
CA ARG A 134 14.72 9.03 -7.68
C ARG A 134 13.28 9.49 -7.44
N GLU A 135 12.32 8.94 -8.19
CA GLU A 135 10.90 9.22 -8.02
C GLU A 135 10.41 8.78 -6.63
N PHE A 136 10.81 7.60 -6.15
CA PHE A 136 10.47 7.15 -4.80
C PHE A 136 11.05 8.02 -3.69
N GLU A 137 12.31 8.48 -3.82
CA GLU A 137 12.90 9.41 -2.84
C GLU A 137 12.12 10.73 -2.80
N THR A 138 11.80 11.26 -3.99
CA THR A 138 11.09 12.53 -4.13
C THR A 138 9.67 12.41 -3.58
N LEU A 139 8.96 11.34 -3.94
CA LEU A 139 7.61 11.10 -3.44
C LEU A 139 7.59 10.89 -1.92
N LEU A 140 8.55 10.15 -1.37
CA LEU A 140 8.68 9.98 0.09
C LEU A 140 8.91 11.31 0.80
N SER A 141 9.80 12.16 0.26
CA SER A 141 10.06 13.50 0.77
C SER A 141 8.79 14.36 0.74
N ASP A 142 8.09 14.39 -0.39
CA ASP A 142 6.89 15.22 -0.56
C ASP A 142 5.72 14.76 0.33
N LEU A 143 5.53 13.44 0.47
CA LEU A 143 4.53 12.86 1.38
C LEU A 143 4.82 13.13 2.85
N SER A 144 6.09 13.36 3.20
CA SER A 144 6.50 13.70 4.57
C SER A 144 6.26 15.18 4.91
N GLY A 145 5.81 15.97 3.92
CA GLY A 145 5.55 17.38 4.05
C GLY A 145 6.82 18.23 4.15
N VAL A 146 6.68 19.54 4.01
CA VAL A 146 7.82 20.47 3.92
C VAL A 146 8.75 20.38 5.13
N PHE A 147 8.21 20.20 6.34
CA PHE A 147 9.00 20.16 7.56
C PHE A 147 9.93 18.93 7.60
N VAL A 148 9.40 17.72 7.39
CA VAL A 148 10.23 16.52 7.43
C VAL A 148 11.02 16.37 6.13
N GLY A 149 10.40 16.60 4.97
CA GLY A 149 11.03 16.42 3.66
C GLY A 149 12.19 17.38 3.39
N LYS A 150 12.08 18.67 3.82
CA LYS A 150 13.09 19.69 3.49
C LYS A 150 13.96 20.12 4.67
N LEU A 151 13.40 20.15 5.89
CA LEU A 151 14.14 20.66 7.05
C LEU A 151 14.74 19.54 7.92
N LEU A 152 14.03 18.41 8.04
CA LEU A 152 14.48 17.25 8.81
C LEU A 152 14.64 16.00 7.94
N SER A 153 15.21 16.15 6.74
CA SER A 153 15.34 15.06 5.77
C SER A 153 16.15 13.88 6.31
N PHE A 154 17.04 14.11 7.28
CA PHE A 154 17.77 13.07 8.01
C PHE A 154 16.86 12.14 8.85
N MET A 155 15.59 12.51 9.06
CA MET A 155 14.58 11.66 9.69
C MET A 155 13.83 10.79 8.68
N LEU A 156 13.99 11.03 7.38
CA LEU A 156 13.43 10.15 6.37
C LEU A 156 14.18 8.82 6.38
N PRO A 157 13.48 7.71 6.09
CA PRO A 157 14.14 6.43 5.93
C PRO A 157 15.13 6.47 4.76
N ASP A 158 16.30 5.86 4.95
CA ASP A 158 17.34 5.79 3.92
C ASP A 158 16.95 4.76 2.85
N GLN A 159 16.91 5.21 1.59
CA GLN A 159 16.56 4.39 0.43
C GLN A 159 17.83 4.01 -0.32
N LYS A 160 18.16 2.71 -0.37
CA LYS A 160 19.35 2.21 -1.10
C LYS A 160 19.07 1.82 -2.55
N GLY A 161 17.80 1.71 -2.93
CA GLY A 161 17.43 1.26 -4.26
C GLY A 161 15.99 0.81 -4.34
N VAL A 162 15.75 -0.27 -5.07
CA VAL A 162 14.40 -0.81 -5.30
C VAL A 162 14.32 -2.31 -5.03
N THR A 163 13.14 -2.77 -4.60
CA THR A 163 12.77 -4.18 -4.51
C THR A 163 11.76 -4.49 -5.61
N LEU A 164 12.07 -5.48 -6.44
CA LEU A 164 11.22 -6.00 -7.49
C LEU A 164 10.60 -7.32 -7.04
N GLU A 165 9.31 -7.47 -7.32
CA GLU A 165 8.56 -8.70 -7.15
C GLU A 165 8.13 -9.20 -8.53
N PHE A 166 8.46 -10.44 -8.85
CA PHE A 166 8.10 -11.12 -10.08
C PHE A 166 7.00 -12.15 -9.83
N SER A 167 6.32 -12.55 -10.91
CA SER A 167 5.23 -13.54 -10.88
C SER A 167 5.71 -14.97 -10.58
N ASP A 168 7.00 -15.25 -10.79
CA ASP A 168 7.64 -16.54 -10.53
C ASP A 168 9.11 -16.31 -10.14
N ASP A 169 9.80 -17.38 -9.75
CA ASP A 169 11.22 -17.37 -9.43
C ASP A 169 12.04 -16.82 -10.60
N VAL A 170 13.01 -15.96 -10.27
CA VAL A 170 13.88 -15.33 -11.26
C VAL A 170 15.35 -15.56 -10.91
N VAL A 171 16.15 -15.86 -11.93
CA VAL A 171 17.60 -15.92 -11.83
C VAL A 171 18.17 -14.71 -12.57
N LEU A 172 18.41 -13.64 -11.83
CA LEU A 172 19.10 -12.45 -12.30
C LEU A 172 20.34 -12.23 -11.45
N SER A 173 21.47 -12.02 -12.11
CA SER A 173 22.75 -11.75 -11.46
C SER A 173 23.39 -10.52 -12.06
N GLY A 174 23.91 -9.65 -11.21
CA GLY A 174 24.67 -8.47 -11.59
C GLY A 174 25.37 -7.90 -10.37
N GLU A 175 26.36 -7.05 -10.60
CA GLU A 175 26.88 -6.19 -9.53
C GLU A 175 25.70 -5.39 -8.94
N HIS A 176 25.63 -5.28 -7.62
CA HIS A 176 24.55 -4.57 -6.91
C HIS A 176 23.13 -5.19 -7.01
N ILE A 177 23.00 -6.43 -7.50
CA ILE A 177 21.71 -7.13 -7.59
C ILE A 177 21.73 -8.40 -6.73
N SER A 178 20.73 -8.56 -5.87
CA SER A 178 20.52 -9.78 -5.10
C SER A 178 19.09 -10.31 -5.28
N CYS A 179 18.96 -11.56 -5.74
CA CYS A 179 17.66 -12.21 -5.94
C CYS A 179 17.49 -13.39 -4.99
N LYS A 180 16.28 -13.54 -4.46
CA LYS A 180 15.82 -14.68 -3.68
C LYS A 180 14.40 -15.02 -4.13
N GLN A 181 14.23 -16.19 -4.75
CA GLN A 181 12.96 -16.63 -5.32
C GLN A 181 12.45 -15.61 -6.35
N ASN A 182 11.22 -15.12 -6.20
CA ASN A 182 10.60 -14.13 -7.04
C ASN A 182 10.88 -12.67 -6.61
N PHE A 183 11.76 -12.45 -5.62
CA PHE A 183 12.14 -11.10 -5.17
C PHE A 183 13.58 -10.78 -5.53
N CYS A 184 13.81 -9.58 -6.10
CA CYS A 184 15.15 -9.06 -6.33
C CYS A 184 15.30 -7.66 -5.74
N ARG A 185 16.44 -7.41 -5.08
CA ARG A 185 16.86 -6.08 -4.65
C ARG A 185 17.94 -5.57 -5.58
N PHE A 186 17.77 -4.33 -6.01
CA PHE A 186 18.70 -3.60 -6.84
C PHE A 186 19.19 -2.43 -5.98
N GLU A 187 20.47 -2.44 -5.61
CA GLU A 187 21.13 -1.28 -5.03
C GLU A 187 21.45 -0.32 -6.18
N VAL A 188 20.81 0.85 -6.20
CA VAL A 188 20.88 1.76 -7.33
C VAL A 188 22.14 2.63 -7.21
N GLN A 189 22.90 2.71 -8.29
CA GLN A 189 24.14 3.50 -8.37
C GLN A 189 23.93 4.73 -9.26
N ASP A 190 24.67 5.80 -9.00
CA ASP A 190 24.55 7.07 -9.73
C ASP A 190 24.89 6.95 -11.22
N ASP A 191 25.80 6.05 -11.59
CA ASP A 191 26.20 5.81 -12.97
C ASP A 191 25.08 5.17 -13.83
N TRP A 192 23.99 4.70 -13.21
CA TRP A 192 22.85 4.14 -13.92
C TRP A 192 21.97 5.20 -14.57
N GLU A 193 22.07 6.48 -14.18
CA GLU A 193 21.26 7.58 -14.72
C GLU A 193 21.29 7.63 -16.26
N ASN A 194 22.45 7.35 -16.84
CA ASN A 194 22.66 7.39 -18.29
C ASN A 194 22.85 6.00 -18.93
N ASP A 195 22.69 4.92 -18.16
CA ASP A 195 22.89 3.55 -18.64
C ASP A 195 21.56 2.92 -19.10
N SER A 196 21.39 2.75 -20.41
CA SER A 196 20.18 2.15 -21.00
C SER A 196 20.23 0.61 -21.10
N SER A 197 21.24 -0.03 -20.51
CA SER A 197 21.37 -1.49 -20.49
C SER A 197 20.13 -2.13 -19.89
N ARG A 198 19.62 -3.15 -20.58
CA ARG A 198 18.43 -3.90 -20.16
C ARG A 198 18.81 -5.02 -19.20
N PHE A 199 17.97 -5.27 -18.22
CA PHE A 199 18.03 -6.50 -17.45
C PHE A 199 17.22 -7.58 -18.19
N ASN A 200 17.88 -8.68 -18.55
CA ASN A 200 17.25 -9.75 -19.30
C ASN A 200 16.40 -10.61 -18.36
N VAL A 201 15.12 -10.27 -18.24
CA VAL A 201 14.13 -11.03 -17.45
C VAL A 201 12.91 -11.33 -18.32
N MET A 202 12.53 -12.61 -18.38
CA MET A 202 11.34 -13.06 -19.12
C MET A 202 10.09 -13.17 -18.23
N THR A 203 10.29 -13.23 -16.92
CA THR A 203 9.20 -13.30 -15.93
C THR A 203 8.47 -11.96 -15.84
N GLU A 204 7.15 -12.00 -15.73
CA GLU A 204 6.33 -10.79 -15.55
C GLU A 204 6.65 -10.12 -14.22
N LEU A 205 6.84 -8.81 -14.27
CA LEU A 205 7.06 -7.97 -13.10
C LEU A 205 5.71 -7.63 -12.47
N VAL A 206 5.55 -7.95 -11.19
CA VAL A 206 4.32 -7.75 -10.43
C VAL A 206 4.32 -6.40 -9.72
N SER A 207 5.43 -6.04 -9.07
CA SER A 207 5.54 -4.74 -8.40
C SER A 207 7.00 -4.30 -8.23
N VAL A 208 7.20 -2.99 -8.12
CA VAL A 208 8.47 -2.37 -7.70
C VAL A 208 8.22 -1.44 -6.54
N LYS A 209 9.00 -1.57 -5.47
CA LYS A 209 8.87 -0.83 -4.21
C LYS A 209 10.21 -0.22 -3.82
N PRO A 210 10.23 0.89 -3.04
CA PRO A 210 11.47 1.40 -2.49
C PRO A 210 12.11 0.37 -1.57
N TRP A 211 13.43 0.20 -1.69
CA TRP A 211 14.20 -0.58 -0.72
C TRP A 211 14.73 0.37 0.36
N ILE A 212 14.05 0.35 1.49
CA ILE A 212 14.43 1.08 2.70
C ILE A 212 15.37 0.22 3.54
N GLU A 213 16.53 0.78 3.92
CA GLU A 213 17.43 0.17 4.89
C GLU A 213 16.83 0.26 6.30
N LYS A 214 16.99 -0.81 7.10
CA LYS A 214 16.44 -0.90 8.45
C LYS A 214 17.41 -0.36 9.49
#